data_AF-A0A844Y720-F1
#
_entry.id   AF-A0A844Y720-F1
#
_cell.length_a   1.000
_cell.length_b   1.000
_cell.length_c   1.000
_cell.angle_alpha   90.00
_cell.angle_beta   90.00
_cell.angle_gamma   90.00
#
_symmetry.space_group_name_H-M   'P 1'
#
loop_
_entity.id
_entity.type
_entity.pdbx_description
1 polymer ?
#
loop_
_entity_poly.entity_id
_entity_poly.type
_entity_poly.pdbx_seq_one_letter_code
_entity_poly.pdbx_strand_id
1 'polypeptide(L)'
;MSSEPISPLARLLAAADAWALATGKPRSTLSSRATGSGKTIALPNPTLATLEKFARFLSDGGNWPEGRVPQVAVDFAHVVGISADEAAVSAGNESGLSAREAAA
;
A
#
# COMPACT_ATOMS: atom_id res chain seq x y z
N MET A 1 3.54 -18.95 21.06
CA MET A 1 3.64 -18.62 19.62
C MET A 1 4.35 -17.28 19.56
N SER A 2 5.66 -17.28 19.35
CA SER A 2 6.43 -16.04 19.24
C SER A 2 6.00 -15.37 17.94
N SER A 3 5.16 -14.35 18.01
CA SER A 3 4.93 -13.45 16.88
C SER A 3 6.23 -12.70 16.65
N GLU A 4 7.11 -13.25 15.81
CA GLU A 4 8.24 -12.48 15.30
C GLU A 4 7.68 -11.19 14.69
N PRO A 5 8.21 -10.01 15.07
CA PRO A 5 7.79 -8.77 14.45
C PRO A 5 8.13 -8.87 12.97
N ILE A 6 7.10 -8.96 12.11
CA ILE A 6 7.26 -8.98 10.66
C ILE A 6 8.18 -7.84 10.28
N SER A 7 9.28 -8.14 9.59
CA SER A 7 10.26 -7.11 9.23
C SER A 7 9.63 -6.08 8.27
N PRO A 8 10.08 -4.81 8.27
CA PRO A 8 9.59 -3.80 7.32
C PRO A 8 9.72 -4.26 5.85
N LEU A 9 10.77 -5.03 5.55
CA LEU A 9 10.98 -5.63 4.23
C LEU A 9 9.92 -6.69 3.89
N ALA A 10 9.54 -7.54 4.84
CA ALA A 10 8.48 -8.53 4.62
C ALA A 10 7.12 -7.84 4.37
N ARG A 11 6.82 -6.73 5.07
CA ARG A 11 5.62 -5.92 4.81
C ARG A 11 5.67 -5.26 3.43
N LEU A 12 6.81 -4.71 3.03
CA LEU A 12 7.01 -4.17 1.68
C LEU A 12 6.74 -5.22 0.60
N LEU A 13 7.29 -6.42 0.77
CA LEU A 13 7.11 -7.51 -0.19
C LEU A 13 5.63 -7.92 -0.31
N ALA A 14 4.92 -8.05 0.81
CA ALA A 14 3.50 -8.36 0.82
C ALA A 14 2.66 -7.26 0.14
N ALA A 15 2.95 -5.98 0.39
CA ALA A 15 2.27 -4.87 -0.25
C ALA A 15 2.57 -4.78 -1.75
N ALA A 16 3.82 -5.08 -2.15
CA ALA A 16 4.21 -5.14 -3.55
C ALA A 16 3.54 -6.29 -4.31
N ASP A 17 3.33 -7.44 -3.65
CA ASP A 17 2.55 -8.54 -4.21
C ASP A 17 1.09 -8.17 -4.41
N ALA A 18 0.46 -7.53 -3.41
CA ALA A 18 -0.90 -7.05 -3.54
C ALA A 18 -1.04 -6.07 -4.72
N TRP A 19 -0.08 -5.16 -4.89
CA TRP A 19 -0.08 -4.22 -6.02
C TRP A 19 0.12 -4.92 -7.37
N ALA A 20 1.03 -5.89 -7.44
CA ALA A 20 1.28 -6.66 -8.65
C ALA A 20 0.03 -7.46 -9.07
N LEU A 21 -0.65 -8.07 -8.10
CA LEU A 21 -1.89 -8.80 -8.31
C LEU A 21 -3.02 -7.87 -8.78
N ALA A 22 -3.19 -6.73 -8.13
CA ALA A 22 -4.24 -5.77 -8.47
C ALA A 22 -4.03 -5.16 -9.87
N THR A 23 -2.80 -4.76 -10.20
CA THR A 23 -2.50 -4.08 -11.47
C THR A 23 -2.18 -5.02 -12.63
N GLY A 24 -1.94 -6.30 -12.36
CA GLY A 24 -1.42 -7.26 -13.34
C GLY A 24 0.01 -6.96 -13.81
N LYS A 25 0.75 -6.09 -13.11
CA LYS A 25 2.10 -5.64 -13.48
C LYS A 25 3.17 -6.31 -12.61
N PRO A 26 4.38 -6.56 -13.14
CA PRO A 26 5.45 -7.14 -12.34
C PRO A 26 5.94 -6.17 -11.26
N ARG A 27 6.48 -6.72 -10.16
CA ARG A 27 7.07 -5.92 -9.06
C ARG A 27 8.21 -5.00 -9.52
N SER A 28 8.88 -5.33 -10.62
CA SER A 28 9.88 -4.46 -11.24
C SER A 28 9.28 -3.15 -11.76
N THR A 29 8.04 -3.16 -12.24
CA THR A 29 7.34 -1.94 -12.67
C THR A 29 7.00 -1.04 -11.50
N LEU A 30 6.58 -1.62 -10.37
CA LEU A 30 6.41 -0.89 -9.11
C LEU A 30 7.71 -0.21 -8.71
N SER A 31 8.81 -0.97 -8.73
CA SER A 31 10.15 -0.49 -8.41
C SER A 31 10.56 0.73 -9.24
N SER A 32 10.34 0.68 -10.55
CA SER A 32 10.56 1.82 -11.45
C SER A 32 9.67 3.01 -11.12
N ARG A 33 8.38 2.78 -10.81
CA ARG A 33 7.42 3.85 -10.53
C ARG A 33 7.65 4.54 -9.18
N ALA A 34 7.95 3.78 -8.14
CA ALA A 34 8.16 4.30 -6.79
C ALA A 34 9.52 4.99 -6.64
N THR A 35 10.57 4.46 -7.27
CA THR A 35 11.96 4.95 -7.05
C THR A 35 12.56 5.71 -8.23
N GLY A 36 11.90 5.69 -9.40
CA GLY A 36 12.42 6.26 -10.65
C GLY A 36 13.67 5.57 -11.21
N SER A 37 14.25 4.60 -10.48
CA SER A 37 15.59 4.07 -10.75
C SER A 37 15.58 2.66 -11.35
N GLY A 38 14.41 2.02 -11.45
CA GLY A 38 14.28 0.62 -11.86
C GLY A 38 14.94 -0.40 -10.92
N LYS A 39 15.46 0.05 -9.76
CA LYS A 39 16.08 -0.82 -8.76
C LYS A 39 15.00 -1.63 -8.07
N THR A 40 15.06 -2.94 -8.26
CA THR A 40 14.11 -3.92 -7.75
C THR A 40 13.94 -3.83 -6.23
N ILE A 41 12.73 -4.11 -5.75
CA ILE A 41 12.38 -4.29 -4.32
C ILE A 41 13.28 -5.29 -3.57
N ALA A 42 14.02 -6.15 -4.28
CA ALA A 42 14.96 -7.12 -3.74
C ALA A 42 16.29 -6.50 -3.25
N LEU A 43 16.23 -5.38 -2.52
CA LEU A 43 17.41 -4.84 -1.85
C LEU A 43 17.62 -5.60 -0.53
N PRO A 44 18.82 -6.16 -0.28
CA PRO A 44 19.09 -6.90 0.96
C PRO A 44 19.04 -5.98 2.19
N ASN A 45 19.31 -4.67 2.02
CA ASN A 45 19.22 -3.65 3.07
C ASN A 45 18.65 -2.35 2.46
N PRO A 46 17.32 -2.23 2.30
CA PRO A 46 16.72 -1.00 1.81
C PRO A 46 16.94 0.13 2.83
N THR A 47 17.33 1.31 2.36
CA THR A 47 17.40 2.50 3.22
C THR A 47 15.99 2.97 3.60
N LEU A 48 15.84 3.68 4.72
CA LEU A 48 14.56 4.28 5.10
C LEU A 48 13.98 5.14 3.97
N ALA A 49 14.81 5.98 3.34
CA ALA A 49 14.41 6.80 2.19
C ALA A 49 13.89 5.98 0.99
N THR A 50 14.35 4.73 0.84
CA THR A 50 13.83 3.81 -0.19
C THR A 50 12.47 3.26 0.22
N LEU A 51 12.33 2.83 1.49
CA LEU A 51 11.06 2.36 2.04
C LEU A 51 9.98 3.45 1.99
N GLU A 52 10.32 4.69 2.32
CA GLU A 52 9.40 5.83 2.28
C GLU A 52 8.86 6.09 0.87
N LYS A 53 9.71 5.99 -0.15
CA LYS A 53 9.29 6.12 -1.56
C LYS A 53 8.27 5.05 -1.94
N PHE A 54 8.50 3.80 -1.52
CA PHE A 54 7.56 2.71 -1.73
C PHE A 54 6.26 2.92 -0.96
N ALA A 55 6.34 3.31 0.31
CA ALA A 55 5.20 3.56 1.16
C ALA A 55 4.31 4.67 0.59
N ARG A 56 4.92 5.79 0.15
CA ARG A 56 4.20 6.91 -0.47
C ARG A 56 3.50 6.51 -1.77
N PHE A 57 4.17 5.71 -2.61
CA PHE A 57 3.55 5.19 -3.83
C PHE A 57 2.39 4.24 -3.54
N LEU A 58 2.58 3.30 -2.62
CA LEU A 58 1.59 2.28 -2.28
C LEU A 58 0.40 2.83 -1.48
N SER A 59 0.57 3.94 -0.76
CA SER A 59 -0.49 4.62 0.00
C SER A 59 -1.37 5.53 -0.85
N ASP A 60 -1.01 5.75 -2.11
CA ASP A 60 -1.77 6.58 -3.03
C ASP A 60 -2.78 5.72 -3.78
N GLY A 61 -4.08 5.97 -3.55
CA GLY A 61 -5.18 5.25 -4.18
C GLY A 61 -5.17 5.31 -5.71
N GLY A 62 -4.65 6.40 -6.30
CA GLY A 62 -4.52 6.55 -7.75
C GLY A 62 -3.51 5.60 -8.39
N ASN A 63 -2.66 4.94 -7.60
CA ASN A 63 -1.78 3.88 -8.06
C ASN A 63 -2.43 2.49 -8.08
N TRP A 64 -3.66 2.37 -7.60
CA TRP A 64 -4.45 1.15 -7.56
C TRP A 64 -5.59 1.20 -8.60
N PRO A 65 -5.94 0.07 -9.24
CA PRO A 65 -6.95 0.04 -10.30
C PRO A 65 -8.35 0.45 -9.81
N GLU A 66 -8.69 0.10 -8.57
CA GLU A 66 -9.99 0.40 -7.96
C GLU A 66 -9.98 1.69 -7.12
N GLY A 67 -8.87 2.44 -7.12
CA GLY A 67 -8.73 3.62 -6.25
C GLY A 67 -8.58 3.30 -4.76
N ARG A 68 -8.70 2.03 -4.36
CA ARG A 68 -8.65 1.58 -2.97
C ARG A 68 -7.28 1.01 -2.63
N VAL A 69 -6.68 1.53 -1.56
CA VAL A 69 -5.43 1.02 -1.00
C VAL A 69 -5.73 -0.16 -0.07
N PRO A 70 -5.13 -1.35 -0.25
CA PRO A 70 -5.34 -2.48 0.65
C PRO A 70 -4.64 -2.26 1.99
N GLN A 71 -5.19 -2.86 3.05
CA GLN A 71 -4.69 -2.72 4.43
C GLN A 71 -3.19 -3.04 4.57
N VAL A 72 -2.68 -4.03 3.83
CA VAL A 72 -1.25 -4.40 3.84
C VAL A 72 -0.32 -3.25 3.40
N ALA A 73 -0.77 -2.40 2.47
CA ALA A 73 -0.03 -1.22 2.04
C ALA A 73 -0.08 -0.11 3.08
N VAL A 74 -1.23 0.06 3.76
CA VAL A 74 -1.40 1.00 4.89
C VAL A 74 -0.52 0.60 6.08
N ASP A 75 -0.53 -0.68 6.45
CA ASP A 75 0.31 -1.21 7.54
C ASP A 75 1.80 -1.03 7.24
N PHE A 76 2.21 -1.23 5.99
CA PHE A 76 3.57 -0.94 5.57
C PHE A 76 3.91 0.55 5.72
N ALA A 77 3.03 1.44 5.26
CA ALA A 77 3.24 2.88 5.37
C ALA A 77 3.40 3.33 6.83
N HIS A 78 2.53 2.85 7.73
CA HIS A 78 2.62 3.13 9.17
C HIS A 78 3.95 2.67 9.78
N VAL A 79 4.44 1.49 9.41
CA VAL A 79 5.72 0.96 9.91
C VAL A 79 6.91 1.81 9.47
N VAL A 80 6.80 2.47 8.32
CA VAL A 80 7.84 3.36 7.78
C VAL A 80 7.65 4.81 8.26
N GLY A 81 6.59 5.10 9.02
CA GLY A 81 6.29 6.45 9.53
C GLY A 81 5.62 7.36 8.49
N ILE A 82 5.05 6.79 7.42
CA ILE A 82 4.27 7.51 6.42
C ILE A 82 2.79 7.36 6.77
N SER A 83 2.11 8.47 7.07
CA SER A 83 0.66 8.50 7.13
C SER A 83 0.12 8.32 5.71
N ALA A 84 -0.61 7.23 5.47
CA ALA A 84 -1.40 7.13 4.24
C ALA A 84 -2.43 8.25 4.24
N ASP A 85 -2.58 8.94 3.10
CA ASP A 85 -3.56 10.03 2.98
C ASP A 85 -4.96 9.47 3.30
N GLU A 86 -5.60 9.98 4.35
CA GLU A 86 -6.87 9.46 4.87
C GLU A 86 -7.97 9.44 3.78
N ALA A 87 -7.84 10.24 2.71
CA ALA A 87 -8.75 10.22 1.58
C ALA A 87 -8.73 8.89 0.79
N ALA A 88 -7.62 8.15 0.80
CA ALA A 88 -7.48 6.86 0.09
C ALA A 88 -7.86 5.64 0.95
N VAL A 89 -7.86 5.79 2.28
CA VAL A 89 -8.23 4.72 3.24
C VAL A 89 -9.75 4.59 3.35
N SER A 90 -10.50 5.67 3.09
CA SER A 90 -11.96 5.75 3.26
C SER A 90 -12.80 5.10 2.15
N ALA A 91 -12.19 4.44 1.16
CA ALA A 91 -12.98 3.69 0.18
C ALA A 91 -13.49 2.35 0.72
N GLY A 92 -13.07 1.93 1.93
CA GLY A 92 -13.49 0.71 2.61
C GLY A 92 -14.69 0.90 3.55
N ASN A 93 -15.90 0.89 2.99
CA ASN A 93 -17.18 0.58 3.64
C ASN A 93 -17.95 1.74 4.32
N GLU A 94 -18.78 2.46 3.55
CA GLU A 94 -20.18 2.78 3.92
C GLU A 94 -20.96 3.41 2.75
N SER A 95 -21.32 2.63 1.73
CA SER A 95 -22.37 3.03 0.77
C SER A 95 -23.06 1.78 0.26
N GLY A 96 -23.60 1.00 1.19
CA GLY A 96 -24.31 -0.23 0.90
C GLY A 96 -25.32 -0.66 1.95
N LEU A 97 -25.59 0.16 2.98
CA LEU A 97 -26.63 -0.12 3.95
C LEU A 97 -27.49 1.13 4.21
N SER A 98 -28.74 0.99 3.77
CA SER A 98 -29.93 1.72 4.21
C SER A 98 -30.09 3.17 3.76
N ALA A 99 -30.40 3.32 2.48
CA ALA A 99 -31.43 4.27 2.06
C ALA A 99 -32.79 3.84 2.63
N ARG A 100 -33.12 4.25 3.86
CA ARG A 100 -34.51 4.41 4.30
C ARG A 100 -34.58 5.27 5.57
N GLU A 101 -35.51 6.22 5.51
CA GLU A 101 -36.12 6.95 6.63
C GLU A 101 -35.37 8.18 7.16
N ALA A 102 -35.68 9.33 6.56
CA ALA A 102 -36.20 10.49 7.30
C ALA A 102 -36.92 11.45 6.34
N ALA A 103 -38.16 11.11 5.97
CA ALA A 103 -39.14 12.04 5.44
C ALA A 103 -40.49 11.71 6.07
N ALA A 104 -40.74 12.31 7.23
CA ALA A 104 -42.06 12.57 7.80
C ALA A 104 -41.89 13.61 8.92
#